data_AF-A0A8J2LBZ4-F1
#
_entry.id   AF-A0A8J2LBZ4-F1
#
_cell.length_a   1.000
_cell.length_b   1.000
_cell.length_c   1.000
_cell.angle_alpha   90.00
_cell.angle_beta   90.00
_cell.angle_gamma   90.00
#
_symmetry.space_group_name_H-M   'P 1'
#
loop_
_entity.id
_entity.type
_entity.pdbx_description
1 polymer ?
#
loop_
_entity_poly.entity_id
_entity_poly.type
_entity_poly.pdbx_seq_one_letter_code
_entity_poly.pdbx_strand_id
1 'polypeptide(L)'
;MVFTNSQLRRLVIKGLLPLQLWCQIRRMRGKQQVKTYKRKPFSLDNFTEEESVFFFRFTQDEIRLLVKAFRLPILCQTRNKLSFTGEEGLCILLRRLCYPNRLGDLVKTFSRDTTAMSRIFRWMLNYIFDNYGHLVTTLNHSWLSKENLKNFAEACYEAGSVLPNICGFIDGTARPICRPSRDQRQQYSGYKKEHCLKYQSVVFPNGLIGRLDGPFNGRRHDA
;
A
#
# COMPACT_ATOMS: atom_id res chain seq x y z
N MET A 1 -11.59 27.94 27.09
CA MET A 1 -11.25 26.49 27.07
C MET A 1 -12.23 25.74 26.16
N VAL A 2 -11.75 25.06 25.12
CA VAL A 2 -12.62 24.32 24.18
C VAL A 2 -12.67 22.85 24.58
N PHE A 3 -13.75 22.41 25.24
CA PHE A 3 -13.94 21.00 25.58
C PHE A 3 -14.14 20.14 24.34
N THR A 4 -13.47 19.00 24.23
CA THR A 4 -13.68 18.05 23.12
C THR A 4 -15.04 17.34 23.24
N ASN A 5 -15.54 16.74 22.15
CA ASN A 5 -16.82 16.00 22.18
C ASN A 5 -16.80 14.81 23.16
N SER A 6 -15.63 14.20 23.37
CA SER A 6 -15.47 13.12 24.35
C SER A 6 -15.52 13.65 25.80
N GLN A 7 -14.95 14.83 26.06
CA GLN A 7 -15.04 15.49 27.37
C GLN A 7 -16.48 15.91 27.68
N LEU A 8 -17.18 16.54 26.73
CA LEU A 8 -18.59 16.91 26.90
C LEU A 8 -19.48 15.67 27.15
N ARG A 9 -19.25 14.57 26.44
CA ARG A 9 -20.00 13.32 26.65
C ARG A 9 -19.77 12.74 28.05
N ARG A 10 -18.56 12.84 28.61
CA ARG A 10 -18.28 12.44 30.00
C ARG A 10 -19.00 13.33 31.02
N LEU A 11 -19.14 14.62 30.75
CA LEU A 11 -19.87 15.55 31.62
C LEU A 11 -21.38 15.25 31.63
N VAL A 12 -21.95 14.85 30.49
CA VAL A 12 -23.34 14.36 30.42
C VAL A 12 -23.52 13.09 31.25
N ILE A 13 -22.62 12.12 31.09
CA ILE A 13 -22.69 10.85 31.85
C ILE A 13 -22.56 11.10 33.37
N LYS A 14 -21.78 12.10 33.77
CA LYS A 14 -21.62 12.49 35.18
C LYS A 14 -22.76 13.38 35.70
N GLY A 15 -23.79 13.68 34.91
CA GLY A 15 -24.91 14.54 35.29
C GLY A 15 -24.57 16.04 35.40
N LEU A 16 -23.34 16.42 35.09
CA LEU A 16 -22.85 17.81 35.20
C LEU A 16 -23.21 18.66 33.97
N LEU A 17 -23.72 18.04 32.91
CA LEU A 17 -24.19 18.73 31.71
C LEU A 17 -25.53 18.15 31.26
N PRO A 18 -26.61 18.95 31.17
CA PRO A 18 -27.89 18.49 30.66
C PRO A 18 -27.80 17.99 29.22
N LEU A 19 -28.50 16.88 28.91
CA LEU A 19 -28.51 16.29 27.56
C LEU A 19 -29.02 17.28 26.50
N GLN A 20 -30.01 18.12 26.85
CA GLN A 20 -30.54 19.16 25.98
C GLN A 20 -29.48 20.20 25.61
N LEU A 21 -28.68 20.63 26.60
CA LEU A 21 -27.58 21.58 26.39
C LEU A 21 -26.46 20.94 25.54
N TRP A 22 -26.17 19.65 25.74
CA TRP A 22 -25.24 18.91 24.87
C TRP A 22 -25.74 18.84 23.42
N CYS A 23 -27.02 18.57 23.20
CA CYS A 23 -27.64 18.57 21.88
C CYS A 23 -27.59 19.95 21.21
N GLN A 24 -27.82 21.03 21.95
CA GLN A 24 -27.67 22.40 21.47
C GLN A 24 -26.22 22.74 21.13
N ILE A 25 -25.26 22.44 22.02
CA ILE A 25 -23.82 22.62 21.77
C ILE A 25 -23.38 21.82 20.54
N ARG A 26 -23.89 20.59 20.35
CA ARG A 26 -23.58 19.76 19.18
C ARG A 26 -24.22 20.29 17.89
N ARG A 27 -25.38 20.95 17.96
CA ARG A 27 -25.99 21.64 16.83
C ARG A 27 -25.25 22.94 16.48
N MET A 28 -24.81 23.70 17.49
CA MET A 28 -24.05 24.95 17.32
C MET A 28 -22.60 24.72 16.89
N ARG A 29 -21.97 23.64 17.36
CA ARG A 29 -20.73 23.10 16.77
C ARG A 29 -21.10 22.45 15.45
N GLY A 30 -21.36 23.30 14.44
CA GLY A 30 -21.74 22.88 13.11
C GLY A 30 -20.92 21.67 12.66
N LYS A 31 -21.56 20.76 11.91
CA LYS A 31 -20.85 19.69 11.21
C LYS A 31 -19.61 20.35 10.62
N GLN A 32 -18.41 19.90 11.02
CA GLN A 32 -17.17 20.34 10.39
C GLN A 32 -17.47 20.36 8.90
N GLN A 33 -17.46 21.55 8.28
CA GLN A 33 -17.72 21.65 6.86
C GLN A 33 -16.67 20.73 6.24
N VAL A 34 -17.12 19.58 5.75
CA VAL A 34 -16.33 18.79 4.83
C VAL A 34 -16.16 19.76 3.68
N LYS A 35 -14.96 20.33 3.54
CA LYS A 35 -14.65 21.24 2.45
C LYS A 35 -15.03 20.46 1.18
N THR A 36 -16.16 20.82 0.59
CA THR A 36 -16.62 20.24 -0.67
C THR A 36 -15.76 20.88 -1.74
N TYR A 37 -14.55 20.35 -1.90
CA TYR A 37 -13.71 20.66 -3.03
C TYR A 37 -14.46 20.17 -4.28
N LYS A 38 -14.69 21.05 -5.24
CA LYS A 38 -15.20 20.66 -6.55
C LYS A 38 -14.17 19.68 -7.14
N ARG A 39 -14.53 18.40 -7.19
CA ARG A 39 -13.62 17.33 -7.61
C ARG A 39 -13.16 17.61 -9.04
N LYS A 40 -11.85 17.78 -9.23
CA LYS A 40 -11.25 17.67 -10.55
C LYS A 40 -11.03 16.19 -10.88
N PRO A 41 -11.42 15.72 -12.08
CA PRO A 41 -11.07 14.37 -12.50
C PRO A 41 -9.54 14.26 -12.56
N PHE A 42 -9.02 13.13 -12.10
CA PHE A 42 -7.62 12.79 -12.31
C PHE A 42 -7.42 12.46 -13.79
N SER A 43 -6.35 12.98 -14.39
CA SER A 43 -5.86 12.57 -15.70
C SER A 43 -4.36 12.38 -15.61
N LEU A 44 -3.87 11.24 -16.08
CA LEU A 44 -2.45 10.95 -16.19
C LEU A 44 -1.74 11.86 -17.20
N ASP A 45 -2.47 12.38 -18.20
CA ASP A 45 -1.93 13.29 -19.23
C ASP A 45 -1.46 14.64 -18.67
N ASN A 46 -1.82 14.95 -17.42
CA ASN A 46 -1.39 16.18 -16.75
C ASN A 46 0.05 16.13 -16.22
N PHE A 47 0.70 14.96 -16.26
CA PHE A 47 2.08 14.78 -15.83
C PHE A 47 3.00 14.77 -17.05
N THR A 48 4.27 15.14 -16.90
CA THR A 48 5.29 14.79 -17.90
C THR A 48 5.72 13.33 -17.73
N GLU A 49 6.45 12.77 -18.69
CA GLU A 49 7.03 11.42 -18.54
C GLU A 49 8.01 11.34 -17.37
N GLU A 50 8.85 12.37 -17.19
CA GLU A 50 9.77 12.46 -16.05
C GLU A 50 9.03 12.50 -14.71
N GLU A 51 7.95 13.28 -14.63
CA GLU A 51 7.09 13.33 -13.44
C GLU A 51 6.39 11.99 -13.20
N SER A 52 5.93 11.32 -14.26
CA SER A 52 5.28 10.01 -14.15
C SER A 52 6.25 8.98 -13.56
N VAL A 53 7.47 8.89 -14.07
CA VAL A 53 8.51 8.00 -13.54
C VAL A 53 8.88 8.40 -12.12
N PHE A 54 9.01 9.69 -11.83
CA PHE A 54 9.35 10.16 -10.49
C PHE A 54 8.28 9.81 -9.45
N PHE A 55 7.00 10.03 -9.77
CA PHE A 55 5.89 9.82 -8.84
C PHE A 55 5.43 8.36 -8.77
N PHE A 56 5.40 7.65 -9.89
CA PHE A 56 4.78 6.34 -10.03
C PHE A 56 5.76 5.21 -10.35
N ARG A 57 7.02 5.53 -10.70
CA ARG A 57 8.08 4.59 -11.16
C ARG A 57 7.81 3.94 -12.52
N PHE A 58 6.83 4.44 -13.25
CA PHE A 58 6.44 3.97 -14.57
C PHE A 58 6.17 5.17 -15.48
N THR A 59 6.45 5.01 -16.76
CA THR A 59 6.01 5.94 -17.80
C THR A 59 4.50 5.94 -17.92
N GLN A 60 3.92 6.93 -18.59
CA GLN A 60 2.47 6.97 -18.74
C GLN A 60 1.94 5.77 -19.53
N ASP A 61 2.66 5.37 -20.57
CA ASP A 61 2.29 4.24 -21.41
C ASP A 61 2.42 2.91 -20.68
N GLU A 62 3.43 2.76 -19.82
CA GLU A 62 3.54 1.60 -18.92
C GLU A 62 2.37 1.55 -17.94
N ILE A 63 1.94 2.68 -17.36
CA ILE A 63 0.77 2.71 -16.48
C ILE A 63 -0.49 2.28 -17.25
N ARG A 64 -0.71 2.81 -18.46
CA ARG A 64 -1.86 2.41 -19.30
C ARG A 64 -1.77 0.92 -19.69
N LEU A 65 -0.58 0.38 -19.91
CA LEU A 65 -0.36 -1.04 -20.13
C LEU A 65 -0.71 -1.86 -18.89
N LEU A 66 -0.30 -1.42 -17.70
CA LEU A 66 -0.64 -2.07 -16.43
C LEU A 66 -2.15 -2.05 -16.17
N VAL A 67 -2.85 -0.95 -16.48
CA VAL A 67 -4.33 -0.88 -16.39
C VAL A 67 -4.98 -1.99 -17.22
N LYS A 68 -4.48 -2.19 -18.46
CA LYS A 68 -4.95 -3.27 -19.35
C LYS A 68 -4.56 -4.65 -18.83
N ALA A 69 -3.32 -4.83 -18.37
CA ALA A 69 -2.81 -6.11 -17.89
C ALA A 69 -3.55 -6.61 -16.64
N PHE A 70 -3.81 -5.70 -15.68
CA PHE A 70 -4.63 -5.98 -14.49
C PHE A 70 -6.14 -6.02 -14.78
N ARG A 71 -6.55 -5.81 -16.04
CA ARG A 71 -7.96 -5.79 -16.47
C ARG A 71 -8.82 -4.91 -15.56
N LEU A 72 -8.33 -3.73 -15.22
CA LEU A 72 -9.02 -2.86 -14.28
C LEU A 72 -10.34 -2.36 -14.90
N PRO A 73 -11.46 -2.38 -14.16
CA PRO A 73 -12.70 -1.80 -14.62
C PRO A 73 -12.54 -0.31 -14.95
N ILE A 74 -13.21 0.15 -16.00
CA ILE A 74 -13.23 1.57 -16.39
C ILE A 74 -13.68 2.44 -15.21
N LEU A 75 -14.71 1.99 -14.49
CA LEU A 75 -15.21 2.61 -13.28
C LEU A 75 -15.23 1.59 -12.14
N CYS A 76 -14.48 1.89 -11.08
CA CYS A 76 -14.44 1.11 -9.86
C CYS A 76 -15.32 1.80 -8.81
N GLN A 77 -16.03 1.00 -8.00
CA GLN A 77 -16.88 1.51 -6.91
C GLN A 77 -16.57 0.79 -5.60
N THR A 78 -16.31 1.57 -4.55
CA THR A 78 -16.17 1.02 -3.20
C THR A 78 -17.54 0.77 -2.56
N ARG A 79 -17.58 0.00 -1.46
CA ARG A 79 -18.79 -0.25 -0.66
C ARG A 79 -19.54 1.02 -0.22
N ASN A 80 -18.83 2.14 -0.10
CA ASN A 80 -19.40 3.43 0.31
C ASN A 80 -19.85 4.29 -0.89
N LYS A 81 -20.03 3.67 -2.06
CA LYS A 81 -20.41 4.35 -3.32
C LYS A 81 -19.40 5.40 -3.81
N LEU A 82 -18.18 5.39 -3.28
CA LEU A 82 -17.08 6.18 -3.83
C LEU A 82 -16.65 5.58 -5.17
N SER A 83 -16.75 6.36 -6.24
CA SER A 83 -16.36 5.96 -7.59
C SER A 83 -15.04 6.60 -8.03
N PHE A 84 -14.23 5.86 -8.77
CA PHE A 84 -12.92 6.26 -9.30
C PHE A 84 -12.60 5.44 -10.55
N THR A 85 -11.72 5.93 -11.42
CA THR A 85 -11.30 5.18 -12.62
C THR A 85 -10.21 4.17 -12.27
N GLY A 86 -10.05 3.11 -13.09
CA GLY A 86 -8.95 2.16 -12.93
C GLY A 86 -7.57 2.84 -12.92
N GLU A 87 -7.38 3.83 -13.80
CA GLU A 87 -6.15 4.62 -13.89
C GLU A 87 -5.90 5.47 -12.62
N GLU A 88 -6.92 6.20 -12.13
CA GLU A 88 -6.83 6.97 -10.88
C GLU A 88 -6.48 6.05 -9.70
N GLY A 89 -7.15 4.90 -9.63
CA GLY A 89 -6.91 3.90 -8.59
C GLY A 89 -5.49 3.34 -8.64
N LEU A 90 -5.00 2.96 -9.82
CA LEU A 90 -3.67 2.43 -10.01
C LEU A 90 -2.60 3.46 -9.67
N CYS A 91 -2.75 4.72 -10.12
CA CYS A 91 -1.81 5.78 -9.78
C CYS A 91 -1.74 6.06 -8.26
N ILE A 92 -2.89 6.02 -7.56
CA ILE A 92 -2.93 6.11 -6.10
C ILE A 92 -2.18 4.94 -5.46
N LEU A 93 -2.37 3.71 -5.96
CA LEU A 93 -1.66 2.53 -5.47
C LEU A 93 -0.15 2.67 -5.67
N LEU A 94 0.30 2.92 -6.91
CA LEU A 94 1.70 3.06 -7.27
C LEU A 94 2.38 4.15 -6.42
N ARG A 95 1.79 5.35 -6.37
CA ARG A 95 2.33 6.45 -5.58
C ARG A 95 2.51 6.10 -4.10
N ARG A 96 1.61 5.28 -3.54
CA ARG A 96 1.67 4.83 -2.15
C ARG A 96 2.73 3.75 -1.92
N LEU A 97 3.05 2.94 -2.94
CA LEU A 97 4.06 1.89 -2.86
C LEU A 97 5.49 2.40 -3.08
N CYS A 98 5.68 3.47 -3.87
CA CYS A 98 7.01 3.99 -4.19
C CYS A 98 7.82 4.51 -2.99
N TYR A 99 7.15 5.12 -2.00
CA TYR A 99 7.80 5.69 -0.81
C TYR A 99 6.77 5.96 0.30
N PRO A 100 7.14 5.96 1.59
CA PRO A 100 6.28 6.44 2.66
C PRO A 100 5.86 7.90 2.46
N ASN A 101 4.68 8.10 1.87
CA ASN A 101 4.03 9.40 1.74
C ASN A 101 2.95 9.56 2.81
N ARG A 102 2.71 10.76 3.33
CA ARG A 102 1.50 10.99 4.14
C ARG A 102 0.31 11.10 3.20
N LEU A 103 -0.85 10.60 3.62
CA LEU A 103 -2.08 10.74 2.81
C LEU A 103 -2.42 12.20 2.55
N GLY A 104 -2.13 13.11 3.50
CA GLY A 104 -2.35 14.55 3.33
C GLY A 104 -1.59 15.15 2.15
N ASP A 105 -0.37 14.67 1.89
CA ASP A 105 0.49 15.19 0.81
C ASP A 105 -0.10 14.87 -0.57
N LEU A 106 -0.81 13.75 -0.68
CA LEU A 106 -1.42 13.26 -1.91
C LEU A 106 -2.74 13.97 -2.27
N VAL A 107 -3.34 14.70 -1.33
CA VAL A 107 -4.62 15.39 -1.54
C VAL A 107 -4.54 16.37 -2.70
N LYS A 108 -3.41 17.10 -2.81
CA LYS A 108 -3.20 18.08 -3.88
C LYS A 108 -3.16 17.44 -5.26
N THR A 109 -2.48 16.29 -5.37
CA THR A 109 -2.30 15.57 -6.64
C THR A 109 -3.59 14.91 -7.12
N PHE A 110 -4.31 14.21 -6.23
CA PHE A 110 -5.48 13.43 -6.63
C PHE A 110 -6.81 14.15 -6.44
N SER A 111 -6.82 15.32 -5.80
CA SER A 111 -8.05 16.06 -5.47
C SER A 111 -9.07 15.19 -4.70
N ARG A 112 -8.57 14.28 -3.86
CA ARG A 112 -9.34 13.38 -3.00
C ARG A 112 -9.03 13.64 -1.54
N ASP A 113 -10.04 13.49 -0.69
CA ASP A 113 -9.81 13.50 0.75
C ASP A 113 -9.00 12.26 1.18
N THR A 114 -8.34 12.36 2.34
CA THR A 114 -7.46 11.30 2.84
C THR A 114 -8.19 9.98 3.10
N THR A 115 -9.48 10.03 3.45
CA THR A 115 -10.28 8.83 3.70
C THR A 115 -10.67 8.14 2.39
N ALA A 116 -11.01 8.90 1.35
CA ALA A 116 -11.23 8.39 0.00
C ALA A 116 -9.96 7.72 -0.55
N MET A 117 -8.79 8.37 -0.43
CA MET A 117 -7.52 7.78 -0.89
C MET A 117 -7.18 6.49 -0.17
N SER A 118 -7.34 6.43 1.15
CA SER A 118 -7.11 5.20 1.92
C SER A 118 -8.03 4.06 1.46
N ARG A 119 -9.30 4.37 1.15
CA ARG A 119 -10.28 3.39 0.64
C ARG A 119 -9.94 2.92 -0.76
N ILE A 120 -9.56 3.83 -1.66
CA ILE A 120 -9.15 3.49 -3.04
C ILE A 120 -7.90 2.63 -3.01
N PHE A 121 -6.87 3.03 -2.26
CA PHE A 121 -5.65 2.26 -2.07
C PHE A 121 -5.94 0.83 -1.62
N ARG A 122 -6.77 0.66 -0.58
CA ARG A 122 -7.14 -0.66 -0.07
C ARG A 122 -7.94 -1.47 -1.09
N TRP A 123 -8.88 -0.84 -1.79
CA TRP A 123 -9.66 -1.52 -2.83
C TRP A 123 -8.76 -2.04 -3.94
N MET A 124 -7.85 -1.20 -4.44
CA MET A 124 -6.89 -1.56 -5.50
C MET A 124 -5.94 -2.66 -5.07
N LEU A 125 -5.40 -2.57 -3.85
CA LEU A 125 -4.51 -3.58 -3.29
C LEU A 125 -5.21 -4.94 -3.20
N ASN A 126 -6.44 -4.97 -2.67
CA ASN A 126 -7.22 -6.21 -2.58
C ASN A 126 -7.57 -6.75 -3.96
N TYR A 127 -8.04 -5.90 -4.88
CA TYR A 127 -8.38 -6.34 -6.24
C TYR A 127 -7.19 -7.02 -6.92
N ILE A 128 -6.00 -6.41 -6.87
CA ILE A 128 -4.80 -6.99 -7.48
C ILE A 128 -4.39 -8.28 -6.75
N PHE A 129 -4.39 -8.29 -5.42
CA PHE A 129 -3.97 -9.47 -4.67
C PHE A 129 -4.93 -10.65 -4.84
N ASP A 130 -6.24 -10.41 -4.83
CA ASP A 130 -7.25 -11.46 -4.97
C ASP A 130 -7.19 -12.11 -6.36
N ASN A 131 -6.87 -11.35 -7.41
CA ASN A 131 -6.79 -11.86 -8.79
C ASN A 131 -5.39 -12.36 -9.19
N TYR A 132 -4.33 -11.73 -8.68
CA TYR A 132 -2.95 -11.91 -9.15
C TYR A 132 -1.96 -12.25 -8.03
N GLY A 133 -2.39 -12.38 -6.78
CA GLY A 133 -1.53 -12.74 -5.65
C GLY A 133 -0.84 -14.09 -5.83
N HIS A 134 -1.44 -15.00 -6.61
CA HIS A 134 -0.82 -16.26 -6.98
C HIS A 134 0.54 -16.07 -7.69
N LEU A 135 0.75 -14.95 -8.39
CA LEU A 135 2.01 -14.64 -9.08
C LEU A 135 3.17 -14.34 -8.11
N VAL A 136 2.90 -13.99 -6.86
CA VAL A 136 3.95 -13.77 -5.87
C VAL A 136 4.06 -14.92 -4.87
N THR A 137 3.14 -15.87 -4.86
CA THR A 137 3.14 -17.00 -3.91
C THR A 137 3.62 -18.32 -4.50
N THR A 138 3.79 -18.40 -5.82
CA THR A 138 4.22 -19.61 -6.55
C THR A 138 5.50 -19.39 -7.32
N LEU A 139 6.33 -20.43 -7.47
CA LEU A 139 7.45 -20.46 -8.41
C LEU A 139 7.05 -20.98 -9.80
N ASN A 140 5.77 -21.30 -10.01
CA ASN A 140 5.28 -21.77 -11.31
C ASN A 140 5.00 -20.59 -12.24
N HIS A 141 6.06 -20.07 -12.86
CA HIS A 141 5.99 -18.95 -13.80
C HIS A 141 6.48 -19.35 -15.17
N SER A 142 5.84 -18.84 -16.23
CA SER A 142 6.31 -19.05 -17.61
C SER A 142 7.72 -18.51 -17.85
N TRP A 143 8.08 -17.41 -17.17
CA TRP A 143 9.42 -16.83 -17.24
C TRP A 143 10.47 -17.61 -16.41
N LEU A 144 10.06 -18.58 -15.58
CA LEU A 144 10.95 -19.55 -14.92
C LEU A 144 11.08 -20.83 -15.77
N SER A 145 11.21 -20.67 -17.09
CA SER A 145 11.46 -21.76 -18.02
C SER A 145 12.85 -22.37 -17.81
N LYS A 146 13.05 -23.60 -18.28
CA LYS A 146 14.37 -24.27 -18.24
C LYS A 146 15.46 -23.45 -18.94
N GLU A 147 15.11 -22.75 -20.01
CA GLU A 147 16.03 -21.87 -20.74
C GLU A 147 16.42 -20.66 -19.89
N ASN A 148 15.44 -19.94 -19.32
CA ASN A 148 15.72 -18.79 -18.47
C ASN A 148 16.50 -19.15 -17.19
N LEU A 149 16.22 -20.31 -16.58
CA LEU A 149 16.98 -20.80 -15.43
C LEU A 149 18.45 -21.07 -15.76
N LYS A 150 18.76 -21.54 -16.98
CA LYS A 150 20.15 -21.68 -17.46
C LYS A 150 20.78 -20.31 -17.65
N ASN A 151 20.10 -19.39 -18.32
CA ASN A 151 20.60 -18.02 -18.52
C ASN A 151 20.88 -17.32 -17.19
N PHE A 152 20.03 -17.53 -16.18
CA PHE A 152 20.26 -17.02 -14.82
C PHE A 152 21.49 -17.66 -14.16
N ALA A 153 21.67 -18.97 -14.32
CA ALA A 153 22.84 -19.68 -13.79
C ALA A 153 24.15 -19.22 -14.43
N GLU A 154 24.16 -19.06 -15.74
CA GLU A 154 25.30 -18.52 -16.50
C GLU A 154 25.62 -17.09 -16.07
N ALA A 155 24.62 -16.21 -15.99
CA ALA A 155 24.82 -14.83 -15.52
C ALA A 155 25.38 -14.76 -14.08
N CYS A 156 24.93 -15.65 -13.19
CA CYS A 156 25.49 -15.74 -11.84
C CYS A 156 26.94 -16.25 -11.83
N TYR A 157 27.27 -17.22 -12.69
CA TYR A 157 28.63 -17.74 -12.82
C TYR A 157 29.59 -16.68 -13.39
N GLU A 158 29.17 -15.96 -14.43
CA GLU A 158 29.92 -14.83 -15.01
C GLU A 158 30.14 -13.70 -14.01
N ALA A 159 29.18 -13.47 -13.11
CA ALA A 159 29.32 -12.52 -12.01
C ALA A 159 30.25 -13.00 -10.87
N GLY A 160 30.80 -14.22 -10.96
CA GLY A 160 31.77 -14.77 -10.01
C GLY A 160 31.22 -15.78 -9.01
N SER A 161 30.04 -16.36 -9.26
CA SER A 161 29.53 -17.45 -8.41
C SER A 161 30.46 -18.68 -8.47
N VAL A 162 30.79 -19.23 -7.30
CA VAL A 162 31.58 -20.46 -7.17
C VAL A 162 30.81 -21.68 -7.71
N LEU A 163 29.48 -21.65 -7.60
CA LEU A 163 28.61 -22.73 -8.06
C LEU A 163 28.01 -22.39 -9.43
N PRO A 164 28.05 -23.31 -10.41
CA PRO A 164 27.62 -23.04 -11.78
C PRO A 164 26.10 -23.09 -11.99
N ASN A 165 25.32 -23.46 -10.97
CA ASN A 165 23.88 -23.75 -11.08
C ASN A 165 23.00 -22.85 -10.17
N ILE A 166 23.53 -21.72 -9.70
CA ILE A 166 22.75 -20.75 -8.92
C ILE A 166 21.87 -19.92 -9.86
N CYS A 167 20.56 -20.06 -9.78
CA CYS A 167 19.62 -19.31 -10.63
C CYS A 167 18.82 -18.24 -9.88
N GLY A 168 18.94 -18.15 -8.56
CA GLY A 168 18.19 -17.20 -7.73
C GLY A 168 18.66 -17.22 -6.29
N PHE A 169 18.24 -16.19 -5.54
CA PHE A 169 18.74 -15.90 -4.21
C PHE A 169 17.58 -15.79 -3.22
N ILE A 170 17.75 -16.43 -2.06
CA ILE A 170 16.82 -16.27 -0.95
C ILE A 170 17.23 -15.01 -0.18
N ASP A 171 16.31 -14.06 -0.04
CA ASP A 171 16.49 -12.87 0.77
C ASP A 171 15.43 -12.79 1.88
N GLY A 172 15.88 -12.54 3.10
CA GLY A 172 15.04 -12.34 4.28
C GLY A 172 15.02 -10.86 4.66
N THR A 173 13.91 -10.18 4.41
CA THR A 173 13.75 -8.76 4.73
C THR A 173 12.85 -8.55 5.95
N ALA A 174 13.38 -7.87 6.96
CA ALA A 174 12.58 -7.31 8.06
C ALA A 174 12.04 -5.92 7.68
N ARG A 175 10.72 -5.76 7.67
CA ARG A 175 10.04 -4.48 7.40
C ARG A 175 9.59 -3.83 8.71
N PRO A 176 10.15 -2.66 9.08
CA PRO A 176 9.74 -1.94 10.28
C PRO A 176 8.26 -1.58 10.23
N ILE A 177 7.59 -1.69 11.37
CA ILE A 177 6.20 -1.28 11.56
C ILE A 177 6.07 -0.37 12.80
N CYS A 178 5.00 0.41 12.86
CA CYS A 178 4.64 1.09 14.09
C CYS A 178 4.36 0.06 15.21
N ARG A 179 4.61 0.45 16.46
CA ARG A 179 4.31 -0.37 17.64
C ARG A 179 2.84 -0.81 17.62
N PRO A 180 2.53 -2.11 17.45
CA PRO A 180 1.15 -2.56 17.39
C PRO A 180 0.53 -2.57 18.79
N SER A 181 -0.79 -2.37 18.86
CA SER A 181 -1.55 -2.40 20.12
C SER A 181 -1.86 -3.81 20.61
N ARG A 182 -1.78 -4.82 19.72
CA ARG A 182 -1.99 -6.25 19.99
C ARG A 182 -0.74 -7.01 19.58
N ASP A 183 -0.45 -8.10 20.29
CA ASP A 183 0.68 -9.00 20.01
C ASP A 183 2.04 -8.32 19.85
N GLN A 184 2.22 -7.20 20.57
CA GLN A 184 3.41 -6.36 20.46
C GLN A 184 4.72 -7.15 20.63
N ARG A 185 4.77 -8.03 21.63
CA ARG A 185 5.95 -8.86 21.91
C ARG A 185 6.28 -9.83 20.77
N GLN A 186 5.28 -10.24 19.98
CA GLN A 186 5.49 -11.15 18.85
C GLN A 186 6.15 -10.43 17.67
N GLN A 187 5.90 -9.13 17.52
CA GLN A 187 6.44 -8.32 16.42
C GLN A 187 7.73 -7.58 16.78
N TYR A 188 8.15 -7.59 18.04
CA TYR A 188 9.39 -6.94 18.46
C TYR A 188 10.60 -7.82 18.19
N SER A 189 11.54 -7.34 17.38
CA SER A 189 12.83 -7.98 17.16
C SER A 189 13.85 -7.45 18.17
N GLY A 190 14.36 -8.30 19.05
CA GLY A 190 15.42 -7.94 19.98
C GLY A 190 16.74 -7.56 19.28
N TYR A 191 17.03 -8.20 18.15
CA TYR A 191 18.24 -7.96 17.36
C TYR A 191 18.21 -6.57 16.68
N LYS A 192 17.11 -6.24 15.99
CA LYS A 192 16.95 -4.93 15.34
C LYS A 192 16.49 -3.82 16.28
N LYS A 193 16.04 -4.17 17.51
CA LYS A 193 15.48 -3.27 18.53
C LYS A 193 14.28 -2.45 18.05
N GLU A 194 13.47 -3.03 17.17
CA GLU A 194 12.29 -2.39 16.58
C GLU A 194 11.14 -3.41 16.39
N HIS A 195 9.93 -2.90 16.14
CA HIS A 195 8.82 -3.74 15.72
C HIS A 195 8.89 -3.94 14.21
N CYS A 196 8.83 -5.18 13.75
CA CYS A 196 8.91 -5.49 12.33
C CYS A 196 8.10 -6.74 11.96
N LEU A 197 7.78 -6.84 10.67
CA LEU A 197 7.31 -8.06 10.02
C LEU A 197 8.43 -8.60 9.16
N LYS A 198 8.65 -9.92 9.19
CA LYS A 198 9.66 -10.57 8.37
C LYS A 198 9.03 -11.18 7.12
N TYR A 199 9.75 -11.09 6.01
CA TYR A 199 9.38 -11.68 4.74
C TYR A 199 10.58 -12.41 4.17
N GLN A 200 10.33 -13.53 3.53
CA GLN A 200 11.35 -14.25 2.79
C GLN A 200 10.97 -14.24 1.32
N SER A 201 11.90 -13.93 0.44
CA SER A 201 11.67 -13.92 -1.00
C SER A 201 12.75 -14.68 -1.75
N VAL A 202 12.36 -15.24 -2.89
CA VAL A 202 13.31 -15.72 -3.91
C VAL A 202 13.40 -14.65 -5.00
N VAL A 203 14.57 -14.04 -5.15
CA VAL A 203 14.86 -13.02 -6.15
C VAL A 203 15.69 -13.62 -7.27
N PHE A 204 15.32 -13.37 -8.51
CA PHE A 204 16.02 -13.87 -9.70
C PHE A 204 16.89 -12.77 -10.33
N PRO A 205 17.92 -13.13 -11.14
CA PRO A 205 18.82 -12.15 -11.77
C PRO A 205 18.15 -11.09 -12.65
N ASN A 206 16.93 -11.35 -13.13
CA ASN A 206 16.12 -10.36 -13.85
C ASN A 206 15.47 -9.30 -12.93
N GLY A 207 15.76 -9.32 -11.63
CA GLY A 207 15.23 -8.39 -10.63
C GLY A 207 13.82 -8.72 -10.14
N LEU A 208 13.21 -9.81 -10.60
CA LEU A 208 11.86 -10.21 -10.18
C LEU A 208 11.90 -11.04 -8.89
N ILE A 209 10.91 -10.80 -8.03
CA ILE A 209 10.60 -11.70 -6.92
C ILE A 209 9.74 -12.83 -7.46
N GLY A 210 10.32 -14.04 -7.52
CA GLY A 210 9.60 -15.22 -8.01
C GLY A 210 8.72 -15.86 -6.94
N ARG A 211 9.04 -15.72 -5.66
CA ARG A 211 8.18 -16.15 -4.54
C ARG A 211 8.40 -15.23 -3.36
N LEU A 212 7.32 -14.88 -2.67
CA LEU A 212 7.29 -14.08 -1.45
C LEU A 212 6.51 -14.87 -0.39
N ASP A 213 7.13 -15.05 0.77
CA ASP A 213 6.57 -15.74 1.93
C ASP A 213 6.54 -14.81 3.15
N GLY A 214 5.61 -15.09 4.07
CA GLY A 214 5.27 -14.24 5.21
C GLY A 214 3.93 -13.50 5.07
N PRO A 215 3.64 -12.52 5.96
CA PRO A 215 4.51 -12.01 7.01
C PRO A 215 4.73 -13.00 8.15
N PHE A 216 5.98 -13.10 8.62
CA PHE A 216 6.35 -13.83 9.83
C PHE A 216 6.59 -12.86 11.01
N ASN A 217 6.42 -13.39 12.22
CA ASN A 217 6.63 -12.65 13.46
C ASN A 217 8.06 -12.12 13.59
N GLY A 218 8.20 -10.81 13.84
CA GLY A 218 9.51 -10.13 13.99
C GLY A 218 10.41 -10.69 15.11
N ARG A 219 9.82 -11.33 16.12
CA ARG A 219 10.54 -11.97 17.23
C ARG A 219 11.37 -13.19 16.79
N ARG A 220 10.97 -13.93 15.75
CA ARG A 220 11.67 -15.15 15.32
C ARG A 220 13.01 -14.79 14.69
N HIS A 221 14.06 -15.56 14.95
CA HIS A 221 15.41 -15.28 14.43
C HIS A 221 15.54 -15.66 12.95
N ASP A 222 15.08 -16.86 12.58
CA ASP A 222 15.27 -17.45 11.25
C ASP A 222 13.92 -17.63 10.53
N ALA A 223 13.38 -16.53 10.03
CA ALA A 223 12.22 -16.51 9.15
C ALA A 223 12.61 -15.86 7.83
#